data_AF-A0A212F9F3-F1
#
_entry.id   AF-A0A212F9F3-F1
#
_cell.length_a   1.000
_cell.length_b   1.000
_cell.length_c   1.000
_cell.angle_alpha   90.00
_cell.angle_beta   90.00
_cell.angle_gamma   90.00
#
_symmetry.space_group_name_H-M   'P 1'
#
loop_
_entity.id
_entity.type
_entity.pdbx_description
1 polymer ?
#
loop_
_entity_poly.entity_id
_entity_poly.type
_entity_poly.pdbx_seq_one_letter_code
_entity_poly.pdbx_strand_id
1 'polypeptide(L)'
;ASMNDALVNILLRQEILNENCKNIEQLSRGVANIADNSFKCHYTTLILINSAMICGVSAFMNSYPKTMVVLSNVTKPIWRKSKQFILFGYNLENITYLLRWLQKYNYDNTGNFIIICQSSQTDECDEREAVKILWTHKIVNVIFVNLTDNGTGYTYDIDSFCENGPPIKVKNWDHCLKFGMKCTMQFPLKLKNLYGCPITVSTFFQPPYMQLTDGVPSGADGDLK
;
A
#
# COMPACT_ATOMS: atom_id res chain seq x y z
N ALA A 1 -32.81 -33.80 -2.40
CA ALA A 1 -32.64 -32.34 -2.25
C ALA A 1 -33.41 -31.70 -3.40
N SER A 2 -34.44 -30.90 -3.09
CA SER A 2 -35.37 -30.40 -4.11
C SER A 2 -34.75 -29.21 -4.86
N MET A 3 -35.17 -28.97 -6.10
CA MET A 3 -34.72 -27.84 -6.93
C MET A 3 -34.91 -26.46 -6.24
N ASN A 4 -35.83 -26.38 -5.26
CA ASN A 4 -36.06 -25.20 -4.43
C ASN A 4 -34.93 -24.94 -3.42
N ASP A 5 -34.30 -25.99 -2.87
CA ASP A 5 -33.19 -25.83 -1.92
C ASP A 5 -31.94 -25.25 -2.58
N ALA A 6 -31.71 -25.59 -3.86
CA ALA A 6 -30.61 -25.03 -4.65
C ALA A 6 -30.85 -23.55 -5.01
N LEU A 7 -32.08 -23.20 -5.36
CA LEU A 7 -32.47 -21.83 -5.72
C LEU A 7 -32.45 -20.89 -4.51
N VAL A 8 -32.90 -21.37 -3.36
CA VAL A 8 -32.81 -20.66 -2.07
C VAL A 8 -31.35 -20.46 -1.65
N ASN A 9 -30.48 -21.46 -1.82
CA ASN A 9 -29.05 -21.32 -1.54
C ASN A 9 -28.33 -20.34 -2.49
N ILE A 10 -28.77 -20.24 -3.75
CA ILE A 10 -28.24 -19.28 -4.73
C ILE A 10 -28.69 -17.85 -4.38
N LEU A 11 -29.97 -17.68 -4.03
CA LEU A 11 -30.53 -16.38 -3.62
C LEU A 11 -29.92 -15.91 -2.28
N LEU A 12 -29.77 -16.79 -1.30
CA LEU A 12 -29.07 -16.49 -0.04
C LEU A 12 -27.59 -16.14 -0.30
N ARG A 13 -26.89 -16.86 -1.19
CA ARG A 13 -25.52 -16.50 -1.58
C ARG A 13 -25.47 -15.15 -2.29
N GLN A 14 -26.44 -14.83 -3.15
CA GLN A 14 -26.52 -13.54 -3.84
C GLN A 14 -26.85 -12.40 -2.88
N GLU A 15 -27.75 -12.58 -1.91
CA GLU A 15 -28.06 -11.59 -0.86
C GLU A 15 -26.90 -11.37 0.10
N ILE A 16 -26.20 -12.44 0.52
CA ILE A 16 -24.98 -12.36 1.35
C ILE A 16 -23.83 -11.70 0.58
N LEU A 17 -23.72 -11.93 -0.73
CA LEU A 17 -22.77 -11.23 -1.60
C LEU A 17 -23.15 -9.74 -1.77
N ASN A 18 -24.45 -9.41 -1.83
CA ASN A 18 -24.96 -8.05 -2.00
C ASN A 18 -24.82 -7.18 -0.74
N GLU A 19 -25.17 -7.70 0.45
CA GLU A 19 -24.99 -6.95 1.72
C GLU A 19 -23.52 -6.73 2.04
N ASN A 20 -22.65 -7.72 1.77
CA ASN A 20 -21.21 -7.56 1.92
C ASN A 20 -20.65 -6.51 0.95
N CYS A 21 -21.15 -6.45 -0.29
CA CYS A 21 -20.72 -5.44 -1.25
C CYS A 21 -20.99 -4.01 -0.75
N LYS A 22 -22.14 -3.72 -0.14
CA LYS A 22 -22.46 -2.35 0.30
C LYS A 22 -21.44 -1.79 1.31
N ASN A 23 -21.05 -2.59 2.31
CA ASN A 23 -20.06 -2.17 3.30
C ASN A 23 -18.67 -2.02 2.68
N ILE A 24 -18.26 -3.00 1.86
CA ILE A 24 -16.99 -2.96 1.13
C ILE A 24 -16.90 -1.76 0.20
N GLU A 25 -17.99 -1.42 -0.48
CA GLU A 25 -18.07 -0.24 -1.35
C GLU A 25 -17.88 1.04 -0.52
N GLN A 26 -18.59 1.19 0.59
CA GLN A 26 -18.45 2.36 1.45
C GLN A 26 -17.00 2.54 1.94
N LEU A 27 -16.36 1.46 2.38
CA LEU A 27 -14.96 1.47 2.79
C LEU A 27 -14.04 1.84 1.62
N SER A 28 -14.27 1.27 0.44
CA SER A 28 -13.47 1.54 -0.76
C SER A 28 -13.60 2.99 -1.24
N ARG A 29 -14.78 3.60 -1.12
CA ARG A 29 -14.99 5.04 -1.38
C ARG A 29 -14.23 5.90 -0.37
N GLY A 30 -14.27 5.54 0.91
CA GLY A 30 -13.49 6.20 1.95
C GLY A 30 -11.99 6.17 1.66
N VAL A 31 -11.48 5.00 1.27
CA VAL A 31 -10.08 4.82 0.86
C VAL A 31 -9.72 5.67 -0.37
N ALA A 32 -10.60 5.74 -1.37
CA ALA A 32 -10.43 6.61 -2.54
C ALA A 32 -10.31 8.08 -2.16
N ASN A 33 -11.16 8.57 -1.25
CA ASN A 33 -11.10 9.95 -0.76
C ASN A 33 -9.78 10.24 -0.02
N ILE A 34 -9.28 9.28 0.77
CA ILE A 34 -8.00 9.43 1.48
C ILE A 34 -6.83 9.46 0.48
N ALA A 35 -6.86 8.57 -0.52
CA ALA A 35 -5.88 8.56 -1.60
C ALA A 35 -5.88 9.90 -2.34
N ASP A 36 -7.05 10.40 -2.71
CA ASP A 36 -7.19 11.67 -3.44
C ASP A 36 -6.60 12.85 -2.65
N ASN A 37 -6.77 12.88 -1.33
CA ASN A 37 -6.23 13.96 -0.53
C ASN A 37 -4.72 13.81 -0.19
N SER A 38 -4.19 12.58 -0.22
CA SER A 38 -2.82 12.28 0.22
C SER A 38 -1.83 12.10 -0.93
N PHE A 39 -2.30 11.74 -2.12
CA PHE A 39 -1.47 11.44 -3.27
C PHE A 39 -1.21 12.70 -4.10
N LYS A 40 0.06 12.93 -4.45
CA LYS A 40 0.52 14.11 -5.20
C LYS A 40 -0.01 14.11 -6.64
N CYS A 41 -0.68 15.20 -7.08
CA CYS A 41 -1.36 15.22 -8.38
C CYS A 41 -0.47 15.00 -9.61
N HIS A 42 0.84 15.27 -9.52
CA HIS A 42 1.76 15.16 -10.66
C HIS A 42 2.29 13.74 -10.93
N TYR A 43 1.96 12.75 -10.08
CA TYR A 43 2.28 11.35 -10.35
C TYR A 43 1.02 10.58 -10.73
N THR A 44 1.13 9.71 -11.73
CA THR A 44 0.08 8.74 -12.06
C THR A 44 -0.03 7.69 -10.97
N THR A 45 -1.26 7.40 -10.53
CA THR A 45 -1.54 6.29 -9.61
C THR A 45 -1.66 4.98 -10.39
N LEU A 46 -0.88 3.97 -10.00
CA LEU A 46 -1.00 2.61 -10.52
C LEU A 46 -1.92 1.80 -9.61
N ILE A 47 -3.02 1.29 -10.17
CA ILE A 47 -3.94 0.40 -9.49
C ILE A 47 -3.67 -1.03 -9.98
N LEU A 48 -3.22 -1.90 -9.06
CA LEU A 48 -2.97 -3.31 -9.33
C LEU A 48 -4.06 -4.15 -8.67
N ILE A 49 -4.72 -4.99 -9.46
CA ILE A 49 -5.83 -5.81 -8.98
C ILE A 49 -5.50 -7.26 -9.26
N ASN A 50 -5.51 -8.08 -8.22
CA ASN A 50 -5.47 -9.53 -8.34
C ASN A 50 -6.53 -10.20 -7.46
N SER A 51 -7.59 -9.44 -7.13
CA SER A 51 -8.76 -9.87 -6.33
C SER A 51 -9.96 -10.22 -7.22
N ALA A 52 -10.76 -11.19 -6.79
CA ALA A 52 -12.03 -11.57 -7.41
C ALA A 52 -13.21 -10.65 -7.01
N MET A 53 -13.01 -9.74 -6.05
CA MET A 53 -14.07 -8.87 -5.53
C MET A 53 -14.22 -7.59 -6.37
N ILE A 54 -15.24 -7.56 -7.23
CA ILE A 54 -15.46 -6.46 -8.19
C ILE A 54 -16.00 -5.18 -7.53
N CYS A 55 -16.82 -5.30 -6.47
CA CYS A 55 -17.55 -4.17 -5.88
C CYS A 55 -16.61 -3.10 -5.29
N GLY A 56 -15.63 -3.49 -4.46
CA GLY A 56 -14.71 -2.55 -3.83
C GLY A 56 -13.83 -1.80 -4.83
N VAL A 57 -13.32 -2.54 -5.82
CA VAL A 57 -12.52 -1.98 -6.93
C VAL A 57 -13.35 -0.97 -7.72
N SER A 58 -14.57 -1.33 -8.12
CA SER A 58 -15.47 -0.44 -8.86
C SER A 58 -15.80 0.83 -8.07
N ALA A 59 -16.17 0.69 -6.80
CA ALA A 59 -16.48 1.82 -5.94
C ALA A 59 -15.29 2.76 -5.71
N PHE A 60 -14.08 2.20 -5.57
CA PHE A 60 -12.84 2.97 -5.50
C PHE A 60 -12.65 3.81 -6.78
N MET A 61 -12.66 3.16 -7.94
CA MET A 61 -12.38 3.82 -9.22
C MET A 61 -13.40 4.92 -9.52
N ASN A 62 -14.67 4.69 -9.20
CA ASN A 62 -15.74 5.68 -9.37
C ASN A 62 -15.62 6.89 -8.43
N SER A 63 -14.82 6.79 -7.37
CA SER A 63 -14.66 7.84 -6.36
C SER A 63 -13.28 8.51 -6.40
N TYR A 64 -12.34 8.00 -7.20
CA TYR A 64 -10.99 8.54 -7.32
C TYR A 64 -10.87 9.39 -8.60
N PRO A 65 -10.87 10.74 -8.51
CA PRO A 65 -10.99 11.61 -9.69
C PRO A 65 -9.68 11.82 -10.46
N LYS A 66 -8.55 11.32 -9.95
CA LYS A 66 -7.21 11.56 -10.49
C LYS A 66 -6.82 10.55 -11.57
N THR A 67 -5.82 10.92 -12.37
CA THR A 67 -5.26 10.05 -13.40
C THR A 67 -4.71 8.76 -12.82
N MET A 68 -5.22 7.64 -13.33
CA MET A 68 -4.85 6.30 -12.89
C MET A 68 -4.63 5.36 -14.08
N VAL A 69 -3.82 4.33 -13.85
CA VAL A 69 -3.67 3.18 -14.75
C VAL A 69 -4.09 1.94 -13.97
N VAL A 70 -4.99 1.17 -14.56
CA VAL A 70 -5.54 -0.04 -13.93
C VAL A 70 -4.96 -1.27 -14.61
N LEU A 71 -4.31 -2.14 -13.84
CA LEU A 71 -3.82 -3.44 -14.30
C LEU A 71 -4.51 -4.54 -13.51
N SER A 72 -5.35 -5.30 -14.20
CA SER A 72 -5.96 -6.54 -13.69
C SER A 72 -5.13 -7.78 -13.98
N ASN A 73 -4.08 -7.65 -14.80
CA ASN A 73 -3.13 -8.70 -15.07
C ASN A 73 -1.69 -8.20 -14.99
N VAL A 74 -0.82 -9.15 -14.69
CA VAL A 74 0.55 -8.90 -14.25
C VAL A 74 1.48 -9.10 -15.44
N THR A 75 1.25 -8.32 -16.49
CA THR A 75 1.99 -8.36 -17.77
C THR A 75 3.11 -7.32 -17.79
N LYS A 76 4.07 -7.42 -18.73
CA LYS A 76 5.20 -6.47 -18.79
C LYS A 76 4.68 -5.04 -19.03
N PRO A 77 4.90 -4.10 -18.11
CA PRO A 77 4.36 -2.75 -18.25
C PRO A 77 5.24 -1.90 -19.15
N ILE A 78 4.61 -0.93 -19.83
CA ILE A 78 5.28 0.09 -20.65
C ILE A 78 5.74 1.29 -19.79
N TRP A 79 5.15 1.47 -18.60
CA TRP A 79 5.31 2.68 -17.79
C TRP A 79 6.16 2.42 -16.54
N ARG A 80 7.20 3.23 -16.31
CA ARG A 80 8.17 3.04 -15.20
C ARG A 80 8.22 4.20 -14.18
N LYS A 81 7.28 5.15 -14.23
CA LYS A 81 7.37 6.40 -13.46
C LYS A 81 6.35 6.56 -12.34
N SER A 82 5.47 5.58 -12.12
CA SER A 82 4.48 5.67 -11.04
C SER A 82 5.17 5.63 -9.67
N LYS A 83 4.76 6.54 -8.78
CA LYS A 83 5.18 6.60 -7.37
C LYS A 83 3.98 6.55 -6.41
N GLN A 84 2.85 6.08 -6.92
CA GLN A 84 1.60 6.02 -6.20
C GLN A 84 0.94 4.71 -6.57
N PHE A 85 0.65 3.91 -5.57
CA PHE A 85 0.23 2.54 -5.78
C PHE A 85 -0.98 2.22 -4.92
N ILE A 86 -1.95 1.57 -5.55
CA ILE A 86 -3.13 1.02 -4.89
C ILE A 86 -3.21 -0.44 -5.28
N LEU A 87 -3.04 -1.32 -4.30
CA LEU A 87 -3.00 -2.76 -4.53
C LEU A 87 -4.25 -3.37 -3.92
N PHE A 88 -5.03 -4.05 -4.75
CA PHE A 88 -6.16 -4.86 -4.32
C PHE A 88 -5.76 -6.33 -4.34
N GLY A 89 -5.82 -6.97 -3.18
CA GLY A 89 -5.63 -8.41 -3.06
C GLY A 89 -6.63 -9.09 -2.14
N TYR A 90 -6.85 -10.38 -2.36
CA TYR A 90 -7.80 -11.17 -1.57
C TYR A 90 -7.17 -11.80 -0.32
N ASN A 91 -5.84 -11.89 -0.26
CA ASN A 91 -5.07 -12.34 0.91
C ASN A 91 -3.60 -11.86 0.82
N LEU A 92 -2.78 -12.17 1.84
CA LEU A 92 -1.37 -11.79 1.88
C LEU A 92 -0.50 -12.46 0.80
N GLU A 93 -0.82 -13.69 0.37
CA GLU A 93 -0.12 -14.37 -0.72
C GLU A 93 -0.27 -13.59 -2.04
N ASN A 94 -1.50 -13.17 -2.32
CA ASN A 94 -1.86 -12.37 -3.48
C ASN A 94 -1.16 -11.01 -3.49
N ILE A 95 -1.13 -10.34 -2.34
CA ILE A 95 -0.40 -9.08 -2.16
C ILE A 95 1.09 -9.30 -2.38
N THR A 96 1.67 -10.35 -1.80
CA THR A 96 3.09 -10.70 -1.98
C THR A 96 3.44 -10.92 -3.46
N TYR A 97 2.56 -11.57 -4.22
CA TYR A 97 2.72 -11.73 -5.65
C TYR A 97 2.76 -10.38 -6.39
N LEU A 98 1.84 -9.46 -6.08
CA LEU A 98 1.81 -8.10 -6.66
C LEU A 98 3.08 -7.30 -6.31
N LEU A 99 3.56 -7.41 -5.07
CA LEU A 99 4.78 -6.74 -4.62
C LEU A 99 6.04 -7.27 -5.31
N ARG A 100 6.16 -8.60 -5.46
CA ARG A 100 7.24 -9.23 -6.23
C ARG A 100 7.22 -8.80 -7.69
N TRP A 101 6.03 -8.61 -8.27
CA TRP A 101 5.92 -8.07 -9.61
C TRP A 101 6.43 -6.63 -9.71
N LEU A 102 6.06 -5.74 -8.77
CA LEU A 102 6.58 -4.37 -8.73
C LEU A 102 8.11 -4.36 -8.65
N GLN A 103 8.69 -5.23 -7.81
CA GLN A 103 10.14 -5.40 -7.68
C GLN A 103 10.78 -5.92 -8.96
N LYS A 104 10.21 -6.96 -9.59
CA LYS A 104 10.70 -7.54 -10.85
C LYS A 104 10.83 -6.51 -11.97
N TYR A 105 9.95 -5.51 -11.98
CA TYR A 105 9.94 -4.44 -12.99
C TYR A 105 10.57 -3.13 -12.51
N ASN A 106 11.27 -3.15 -11.36
CA ASN A 106 12.01 -2.02 -10.79
C ASN A 106 11.16 -0.75 -10.61
N TYR A 107 9.93 -0.89 -10.09
CA TYR A 107 9.12 0.25 -9.70
C TYR A 107 9.71 0.96 -8.47
N ASP A 108 9.46 2.27 -8.38
CA ASP A 108 9.93 3.09 -7.27
C ASP A 108 9.07 2.90 -6.01
N ASN A 109 9.56 2.09 -5.08
CA ASN A 109 8.90 1.79 -3.80
C ASN A 109 9.00 2.90 -2.75
N THR A 110 9.62 4.05 -3.07
CA THR A 110 9.64 5.22 -2.15
C THR A 110 8.32 6.01 -2.17
N GLY A 111 7.44 5.68 -3.12
CA GLY A 111 6.11 6.26 -3.30
C GLY A 111 5.12 5.98 -2.17
N ASN A 112 3.91 6.51 -2.31
CA ASN A 112 2.82 6.22 -1.36
C ASN A 112 2.06 4.96 -1.79
N PHE A 113 1.79 4.08 -0.83
CA PHE A 113 1.07 2.83 -1.02
C PHE A 113 -0.20 2.81 -0.18
N ILE A 114 -1.30 2.43 -0.81
CA ILE A 114 -2.47 1.93 -0.11
C ILE A 114 -2.65 0.48 -0.55
N ILE A 115 -2.71 -0.44 0.40
CA ILE A 115 -2.84 -1.87 0.11
C ILE A 115 -4.12 -2.34 0.78
N ILE A 116 -5.04 -2.84 -0.02
CA ILE A 116 -6.37 -3.25 0.40
C ILE A 116 -6.41 -4.77 0.36
N CYS A 117 -6.48 -5.37 1.55
CA CYS A 117 -6.63 -6.81 1.72
C CYS A 117 -8.09 -7.14 2.02
N GLN A 118 -8.66 -8.04 1.24
CA GLN A 118 -10.06 -8.39 1.28
C GLN A 118 -10.27 -9.91 1.24
N SER A 119 -10.17 -10.55 2.40
CA SER A 119 -10.42 -11.98 2.57
C SER A 119 -11.82 -12.26 3.17
N SER A 120 -12.30 -13.49 3.04
CA SER A 120 -13.40 -14.01 3.85
C SER A 120 -12.92 -14.61 5.18
N GLN A 121 -11.61 -14.82 5.34
CA GLN A 121 -10.98 -15.40 6.54
C GLN A 121 -10.22 -14.30 7.28
N THR A 122 -10.30 -14.30 8.61
CA THR A 122 -9.76 -13.20 9.45
C THR A 122 -8.22 -13.21 9.51
N ASP A 123 -7.60 -14.37 9.36
CA ASP A 123 -6.16 -14.61 9.43
C ASP A 123 -5.42 -14.34 8.10
N GLU A 124 -6.11 -14.48 6.96
CA GLU A 124 -5.53 -14.27 5.63
C GLU A 124 -5.11 -12.81 5.32
N CYS A 125 -5.47 -11.87 6.18
CA CYS A 125 -5.12 -10.45 6.10
C CYS A 125 -4.48 -9.93 7.41
N ASP A 126 -3.74 -10.79 8.13
CA ASP A 126 -3.05 -10.44 9.37
C ASP A 126 -2.09 -9.25 9.19
N GLU A 127 -2.27 -8.21 10.02
CA GLU A 127 -1.52 -6.97 9.90
C GLU A 127 -0.05 -7.11 10.31
N ARG A 128 0.28 -8.06 11.20
CA ARG A 128 1.67 -8.27 11.66
C ARG A 128 2.48 -8.94 10.56
N GLU A 129 1.90 -9.91 9.88
CA GLU A 129 2.51 -10.56 8.72
C GLU A 129 2.59 -9.58 7.54
N ALA A 130 1.55 -8.79 7.29
CA ALA A 130 1.56 -7.74 6.26
C ALA A 130 2.75 -6.78 6.44
N VAL A 131 2.98 -6.26 7.65
CA VAL A 131 4.11 -5.35 7.93
C VAL A 131 5.46 -5.99 7.62
N LYS A 132 5.67 -7.27 7.97
CA LYS A 132 6.91 -8.00 7.66
C LYS A 132 7.13 -8.13 6.15
N ILE A 133 6.08 -8.46 5.41
CA ILE A 133 6.12 -8.56 3.95
C ILE A 133 6.47 -7.18 3.35
N LEU A 134 5.81 -6.12 3.78
CA LEU A 134 6.02 -4.76 3.27
C LEU A 134 7.42 -4.24 3.54
N TRP A 135 7.96 -4.53 4.72
CA TRP A 135 9.33 -4.20 5.08
C TRP A 135 10.36 -4.91 4.20
N THR A 136 10.13 -6.19 3.91
CA THR A 136 11.02 -6.96 3.02
C THR A 136 11.07 -6.36 1.62
N HIS A 137 9.97 -5.76 1.15
CA HIS A 137 9.88 -5.06 -0.13
C HIS A 137 10.27 -3.58 -0.07
N LYS A 138 10.78 -3.09 1.07
CA LYS A 138 11.20 -1.70 1.30
C LYS A 138 10.09 -0.66 1.11
N ILE A 139 8.85 -1.03 1.47
CA ILE A 139 7.66 -0.18 1.32
C ILE A 139 7.33 0.49 2.65
N VAL A 140 7.87 1.69 2.87
CA VAL A 140 7.75 2.38 4.16
C VAL A 140 6.50 3.27 4.22
N ASN A 141 6.18 3.98 3.14
CA ASN A 141 5.05 4.91 3.08
C ASN A 141 3.76 4.18 2.70
N VAL A 142 3.19 3.43 3.65
CA VAL A 142 2.06 2.53 3.40
C VAL A 142 0.96 2.64 4.44
N ILE A 143 -0.28 2.49 3.95
CA ILE A 143 -1.44 2.14 4.76
C ILE A 143 -1.96 0.79 4.25
N PHE A 144 -1.88 -0.22 5.11
CA PHE A 144 -2.49 -1.52 4.90
C PHE A 144 -3.91 -1.50 5.46
N VAL A 145 -4.90 -1.76 4.62
CA VAL A 145 -6.32 -1.73 4.96
C VAL A 145 -6.83 -3.16 5.01
N ASN A 146 -7.20 -3.61 6.20
CA ASN A 146 -7.85 -4.90 6.37
C ASN A 146 -9.37 -4.72 6.30
N LEU A 147 -9.97 -5.05 5.15
CA LEU A 147 -11.42 -4.94 4.98
C LEU A 147 -12.22 -5.98 5.77
N THR A 148 -11.58 -7.04 6.28
CA THR A 148 -12.24 -8.03 7.15
C THR A 148 -12.44 -7.53 8.58
N ASP A 149 -11.59 -6.59 9.02
CA ASP A 149 -11.64 -5.91 10.32
C ASP A 149 -12.27 -4.51 10.18
N ASN A 150 -13.50 -4.43 9.66
CA ASN A 150 -14.24 -3.17 9.43
C ASN A 150 -13.48 -2.12 8.60
N GLY A 151 -12.51 -2.55 7.78
CA GLY A 151 -11.65 -1.67 7.02
C GLY A 151 -10.58 -0.97 7.85
N THR A 152 -10.16 -1.52 8.99
CA THR A 152 -9.13 -0.91 9.84
C THR A 152 -7.82 -0.71 9.07
N GLY A 153 -7.25 0.50 9.18
CA GLY A 153 -5.98 0.89 8.57
C GLY A 153 -4.82 0.70 9.53
N TYR A 154 -3.74 0.12 9.02
CA TYR A 154 -2.49 -0.14 9.73
C TYR A 154 -1.31 0.49 8.99
N THR A 155 -0.36 1.00 9.76
CA THR A 155 0.92 1.51 9.28
C THR A 155 2.02 1.03 10.22
N TYR A 156 3.28 1.37 9.98
CA TYR A 156 4.38 1.00 10.88
C TYR A 156 5.56 1.95 10.72
N ASP A 157 6.36 2.11 11.76
CA ASP A 157 7.59 2.90 11.75
C ASP A 157 8.82 2.00 11.86
N ILE A 158 10.01 2.58 11.65
CA ILE A 158 11.28 1.89 11.90
C ILE A 158 11.54 1.93 13.40
N ASP A 159 11.95 0.80 13.97
CA ASP A 159 12.28 0.73 15.40
C ASP A 159 13.72 1.16 15.70
N SER A 160 14.11 1.10 16.98
CA SER A 160 15.45 1.46 17.43
C SER A 160 16.56 0.52 16.95
N PHE A 161 16.20 -0.67 16.44
CA PHE A 161 17.13 -1.66 15.91
C PHE A 161 17.23 -1.59 14.38
N CYS A 162 16.60 -0.59 13.76
CA CYS A 162 16.56 -0.42 12.32
C CYS A 162 15.82 -1.56 11.61
N GLU A 163 14.85 -2.14 12.30
CA GLU A 163 13.93 -3.14 11.80
C GLU A 163 12.52 -2.54 11.65
N ASN A 164 11.59 -3.32 11.10
CA ASN A 164 10.20 -2.90 11.11
C ASN A 164 9.64 -2.97 12.52
N GLY A 165 9.09 -1.84 12.98
CA GLY A 165 8.27 -1.82 14.19
C GLY A 165 6.98 -2.64 14.04
N PRO A 166 6.23 -2.81 15.13
CA PRO A 166 4.93 -3.47 15.11
C PRO A 166 3.91 -2.65 14.29
N PRO A 167 2.82 -3.28 13.82
CA PRO A 167 1.72 -2.57 13.18
C PRO A 167 1.07 -1.56 14.16
N ILE A 168 0.83 -0.36 13.65
CA ILE A 168 0.25 0.79 14.34
C ILE A 168 -1.09 1.09 13.66
N LYS A 169 -2.18 1.05 14.42
CA LYS A 169 -3.49 1.48 13.93
C LYS A 169 -3.45 2.96 13.55
N VAL A 170 -3.96 3.28 12.36
CA VAL A 170 -4.01 4.66 11.87
C VAL A 170 -5.04 5.45 12.68
N LYS A 171 -4.63 6.58 13.25
CA LYS A 171 -5.49 7.40 14.09
C LYS A 171 -6.62 8.01 13.27
N ASN A 172 -7.83 8.04 13.86
CA ASN A 172 -9.05 8.57 13.27
C ASN A 172 -9.45 7.91 11.93
N TRP A 173 -8.96 6.70 11.66
CA TRP A 173 -9.17 6.01 10.40
C TRP A 173 -10.66 5.76 10.10
N ASP A 174 -11.41 5.24 11.06
CA ASP A 174 -12.86 4.98 10.89
C ASP A 174 -13.65 6.25 10.58
N HIS A 175 -13.24 7.37 11.19
CA HIS A 175 -13.83 8.67 10.94
C HIS A 175 -13.48 9.17 9.52
N CYS A 176 -12.24 8.95 9.07
CA CYS A 176 -11.79 9.25 7.70
C CYS A 176 -12.61 8.47 6.66
N LEU A 177 -12.81 7.18 6.89
CA LEU A 177 -13.58 6.32 6.01
C LEU A 177 -15.05 6.74 5.92
N LYS A 178 -15.65 7.13 7.04
CA LYS A 178 -17.09 7.46 7.12
C LYS A 178 -17.44 8.86 6.63
N PHE A 179 -16.65 9.86 6.99
CA PHE A 179 -17.02 11.27 6.83
C PHE A 179 -16.17 12.02 5.80
N GLY A 180 -15.11 11.41 5.26
CA GLY A 180 -14.31 11.98 4.18
C GLY A 180 -13.65 13.33 4.52
N MET A 181 -13.63 13.76 5.78
CA MET A 181 -12.90 14.96 6.20
C MET A 181 -11.44 14.84 5.77
N LYS A 182 -10.77 15.97 5.49
CA LYS A 182 -9.40 16.05 4.97
C LYS A 182 -8.40 15.27 5.85
N CYS A 183 -8.32 13.96 5.62
CA CYS A 183 -7.38 13.05 6.25
C CYS A 183 -6.04 13.13 5.52
N THR A 184 -5.55 14.36 5.35
CA THR A 184 -4.37 14.73 4.57
C THR A 184 -3.07 14.31 5.24
N MET A 185 -3.11 13.96 6.53
CA MET A 185 -1.92 13.64 7.35
C MET A 185 -1.67 12.14 7.53
N GLN A 186 -2.33 11.27 6.76
CA GLN A 186 -2.19 9.81 6.95
C GLN A 186 -0.90 9.23 6.36
N PHE A 187 -0.17 10.00 5.56
CA PHE A 187 1.17 9.67 5.06
C PHE A 187 2.20 10.66 5.61
N PRO A 188 2.56 10.57 6.90
CA PRO A 188 3.59 11.43 7.47
C PRO A 188 4.96 11.11 6.87
N LEU A 189 5.90 12.05 7.00
CA LEU A 189 7.31 11.81 6.65
C LEU A 189 7.91 10.80 7.63
N LYS A 190 7.94 9.53 7.25
CA LYS A 190 8.47 8.45 8.10
C LYS A 190 9.99 8.49 8.22
N LEU A 191 10.71 8.71 7.14
CA LEU A 191 12.17 8.58 7.13
C LEU A 191 12.92 9.84 7.63
N LYS A 192 12.36 10.59 8.58
CA LYS A 192 13.02 11.79 9.11
C LYS A 192 14.28 11.38 9.89
N ASN A 193 15.45 11.75 9.35
CA ASN A 193 16.77 11.36 9.88
C ASN A 193 16.96 9.84 10.06
N LEU A 194 16.23 9.02 9.28
CA LEU A 194 16.24 7.55 9.37
C LEU A 194 16.14 7.01 10.80
N TYR A 195 15.48 7.74 11.72
CA TYR A 195 15.41 7.39 13.14
C TYR A 195 16.78 7.12 13.82
N GLY A 196 17.87 7.71 13.29
CA GLY A 196 19.22 7.47 13.81
C GLY A 196 19.85 6.17 13.34
N CYS A 197 19.24 5.46 12.40
CA CYS A 197 19.79 4.24 11.84
C CYS A 197 21.08 4.51 11.05
N PRO A 198 22.14 3.70 11.26
CA PRO A 198 23.38 3.84 10.52
C PRO A 198 23.14 3.56 9.03
N ILE A 199 23.72 4.40 8.18
CA ILE A 199 23.68 4.23 6.73
C ILE A 199 25.07 3.79 6.27
N THR A 200 25.12 2.70 5.52
CA THR A 200 26.33 2.36 4.76
C THR A 200 26.24 3.02 3.39
N VAL A 201 27.16 3.93 3.11
CA VAL A 201 27.27 4.59 1.82
C VAL A 201 28.50 4.05 1.10
N SER A 202 28.31 3.53 -0.11
CA SER A 202 29.42 3.21 -1.00
C SER A 202 29.72 4.41 -1.88
N THR A 203 30.96 4.84 -1.89
CA THR A 203 31.45 5.89 -2.76
C THR A 203 32.70 5.43 -3.51
N PHE A 204 33.08 6.13 -4.55
CA PHE A 204 34.30 5.86 -5.31
C PHE A 204 35.11 7.14 -5.48
N PHE A 205 36.42 6.98 -5.67
CA PHE A 205 37.31 8.11 -5.86
C PHE A 205 37.00 8.83 -7.18
N GLN A 206 36.57 10.08 -7.10
CA GLN A 206 36.27 10.94 -8.24
C GLN A 206 36.52 12.41 -7.90
N PRO A 207 37.76 12.93 -8.01
CA PRO A 207 38.05 14.34 -7.83
C PRO A 207 37.28 15.21 -8.86
N PRO A 208 36.78 16.41 -8.48
CA PRO A 208 36.80 17.02 -7.16
C PRO A 208 35.61 16.63 -6.25
N TYR A 209 34.74 15.72 -6.71
CA TYR A 209 33.48 15.37 -6.05
C TYR A 209 33.70 14.50 -4.81
N MET A 210 34.57 13.50 -4.91
CA MET A 210 34.91 12.59 -3.81
C MET A 210 36.40 12.26 -3.85
N GLN A 211 37.12 12.64 -2.80
CA GLN A 211 38.53 12.37 -2.56
C GLN A 211 38.66 11.55 -1.28
N LEU A 212 39.59 10.62 -1.25
CA LEU A 212 39.88 9.80 -0.08
C LEU A 212 41.28 10.15 0.41
N THR A 213 41.38 10.82 1.55
CA THR A 213 42.66 11.14 2.20
C THR A 213 42.71 10.39 3.52
N ASP A 214 43.68 9.48 3.67
CA ASP A 214 43.81 8.61 4.84
C ASP A 214 42.52 7.82 5.20
N GLY A 215 41.76 7.42 4.18
CA GLY A 215 40.48 6.73 4.33
C GLY A 215 39.29 7.63 4.71
N VAL A 216 39.51 8.93 4.87
CA VAL A 216 38.47 9.92 5.14
C VAL A 216 37.99 10.53 3.82
N PRO A 217 36.71 10.37 3.46
CA PRO A 217 36.15 10.97 2.25
C PRO A 217 35.87 12.48 2.44
N SER A 218 36.26 13.27 1.44
CA SER A 218 36.05 14.72 1.36
C SER A 218 35.75 15.18 -0.08
N GLY A 219 35.13 16.34 -0.26
CA GLY A 219 34.89 16.91 -1.58
C GLY A 219 33.52 17.55 -1.76
N ALA A 220 33.19 17.87 -3.01
CA ALA A 220 31.96 18.59 -3.34
C ALA A 220 30.67 17.81 -3.02
N ASP A 221 30.72 16.48 -3.03
CA ASP A 221 29.58 15.62 -2.70
C ASP A 221 29.39 15.42 -1.18
N GLY A 222 30.30 15.98 -0.37
CA GLY A 222 30.19 16.04 1.09
C GLY A 222 31.46 15.61 1.80
N ASP A 223 31.75 16.29 2.91
CA ASP A 223 32.78 15.90 3.85
C ASP A 223 32.17 15.02 4.94
N LEU A 224 32.72 13.82 5.15
CA LEU A 224 32.42 13.02 6.35
C LEU A 224 33.53 13.31 7.36
N LYS A 225 33.25 14.22 8.29
CA LYS A 225 34.12 14.54 9.44
C LYS A 225 33.70 13.75 10.67
#